data_AF-F3GJZ7-F1
#
_entry.id   AF-F3GJZ7-F1
#
_cell.length_a   1.000
_cell.length_b   1.000
_cell.length_c   1.000
_cell.angle_alpha   90.00
_cell.angle_beta   90.00
_cell.angle_gamma   90.00
#
_symmetry.space_group_name_H-M   'P 1'
#
loop_
_entity.id
_entity.type
_entity.pdbx_description
1 polymer ?
#
loop_
_entity_poly.entity_id
_entity_poly.type
_entity_poly.pdbx_seq_one_letter_code
_entity_poly.pdbx_strand_id
1 'polypeptide(L)'
;NCRTFDPTYGYELAVIIQDGMRRMFEEQQDVFYYLTVMNESYAQPAMPAGVEEGIVKGMYLLEEDTKEAAHHVQLLGSGTILREVREAAKILRDEFNIGADVWSVTSFNELRRDGLAAERIQDFRLLPGQLAERVI
;
A
#
# COMPACT_ATOMS: atom_id res chain seq x y z
N ASN A 1 -9.93 -15.29 -0.26
CA ASN A 1 -10.79 -14.32 -0.96
C ASN A 1 -11.05 -13.03 -0.17
N CYS A 2 -10.78 -12.96 1.14
CA CYS A 2 -10.82 -11.69 1.90
C CYS A 2 -9.76 -10.70 1.39
N ARG A 3 -10.14 -9.46 1.06
CA ARG A 3 -9.26 -8.32 0.77
C ARG A 3 -9.26 -7.39 1.98
N THR A 4 -8.12 -7.20 2.63
CA THR A 4 -8.03 -6.49 3.91
C THR A 4 -7.34 -5.15 3.73
N PHE A 5 -7.89 -4.07 4.26
CA PHE A 5 -7.27 -2.74 4.23
C PHE A 5 -7.30 -2.06 5.60
N ASP A 6 -6.33 -1.18 5.82
CA ASP A 6 -6.17 -0.34 7.01
C ASP A 6 -5.94 1.13 6.58
N PRO A 7 -6.96 1.77 5.98
CA PRO A 7 -6.84 3.13 5.48
C PRO A 7 -6.60 4.14 6.60
N THR A 8 -5.76 5.13 6.31
CA THR A 8 -5.53 6.31 7.15
C THR A 8 -6.51 7.42 6.80
N TYR A 9 -6.69 7.74 5.52
CA TYR A 9 -7.44 8.93 5.12
C TYR A 9 -8.80 8.58 4.53
N GLY A 10 -9.75 9.52 4.66
CA GLY A 10 -11.11 9.36 4.16
C GLY A 10 -11.17 9.12 2.65
N TYR A 11 -10.24 9.71 1.88
CA TYR A 11 -10.16 9.45 0.45
C TYR A 11 -9.69 8.03 0.12
N GLU A 12 -8.80 7.45 0.94
CA GLU A 12 -8.35 6.06 0.74
C GLU A 12 -9.54 5.12 0.95
N LEU A 13 -10.31 5.36 2.02
CA LEU A 13 -11.52 4.61 2.29
C LEU A 13 -12.53 4.71 1.13
N ALA A 14 -12.75 5.91 0.58
CA ALA A 14 -13.65 6.11 -0.55
C ALA A 14 -13.20 5.32 -1.80
N VAL A 15 -11.92 5.39 -2.15
CA VAL A 15 -11.33 4.65 -3.28
C VAL A 15 -11.44 3.15 -3.08
N ILE A 16 -11.13 2.64 -1.87
CA ILE A 16 -11.20 1.21 -1.55
C ILE A 16 -12.64 0.69 -1.63
N ILE A 17 -13.62 1.45 -1.12
CA ILE A 17 -15.04 1.09 -1.20
C ILE A 17 -15.51 1.07 -2.65
N GLN A 18 -15.14 2.07 -3.45
CA GLN A 18 -15.51 2.14 -4.85
C GLN A 18 -14.93 0.95 -5.65
N ASP A 19 -13.64 0.62 -5.43
CA ASP A 19 -13.01 -0.56 -6.04
C ASP A 19 -13.69 -1.86 -5.59
N GLY A 20 -13.98 -2.00 -4.30
CA GLY A 20 -14.68 -3.17 -3.76
C GLY A 20 -16.07 -3.35 -4.35
N MET A 21 -16.83 -2.27 -4.50
CA MET A 21 -18.15 -2.29 -5.14
C MET A 21 -18.07 -2.76 -6.59
N ARG A 22 -17.14 -2.18 -7.38
CA ARG A 22 -16.92 -2.59 -8.76
C ARG A 22 -16.58 -4.07 -8.87
N ARG A 23 -15.60 -4.55 -8.09
CA ARG A 23 -15.15 -5.94 -8.16
C ARG A 23 -16.23 -6.93 -7.74
N MET A 24 -16.94 -6.66 -6.65
CA MET A 24 -17.93 -7.59 -6.12
C MET A 24 -19.24 -7.59 -6.93
N PHE A 25 -19.74 -6.41 -7.31
CA PHE A 25 -21.07 -6.28 -7.90
C PHE A 25 -21.09 -6.12 -9.42
N GLU A 26 -20.13 -5.42 -10.00
CA GLU A 26 -20.09 -5.23 -11.46
C GLU A 26 -19.34 -6.37 -12.14
N GLU A 27 -18.16 -6.70 -11.62
CA GLU A 27 -17.28 -7.73 -12.20
C GLU A 27 -17.54 -9.14 -11.66
N GLN A 28 -18.42 -9.28 -10.66
CA GLN A 28 -18.81 -10.56 -10.06
C GLN A 28 -17.60 -11.39 -9.57
N GLN A 29 -16.57 -10.73 -9.03
CA GLN A 29 -15.44 -11.41 -8.42
C GLN A 29 -15.82 -12.00 -7.06
N ASP A 30 -15.47 -13.26 -6.82
CA ASP A 30 -15.66 -13.96 -5.53
C ASP A 30 -14.69 -13.46 -4.45
N VAL A 31 -14.87 -12.21 -4.01
CA VAL A 31 -14.08 -11.55 -2.96
C VAL A 31 -14.98 -10.84 -1.97
N PHE A 32 -14.45 -10.58 -0.77
CA PHE A 32 -15.10 -9.71 0.21
C PHE A 32 -14.07 -8.82 0.88
N TYR A 33 -14.47 -7.63 1.32
CA TYR A 33 -13.56 -6.62 1.86
C TYR A 33 -13.67 -6.55 3.39
N TYR A 34 -12.52 -6.48 4.05
CA TYR A 34 -12.37 -6.20 5.48
C TYR A 34 -11.63 -4.87 5.63
N LEU A 35 -12.29 -3.87 6.22
CA LEU A 35 -11.77 -2.52 6.38
C LEU A 35 -11.64 -2.22 7.87
N THR A 36 -10.44 -1.89 8.31
CA THR A 36 -10.22 -1.37 9.66
C THR A 36 -10.47 0.12 9.63
N VAL A 37 -11.42 0.59 10.43
CA VAL A 37 -11.75 2.01 10.56
C VAL A 37 -11.61 2.44 12.01
N MET A 38 -11.13 3.67 12.20
CA MET A 38 -10.72 4.17 13.51
C MET A 38 -11.73 5.18 14.05
N ASN A 39 -11.84 5.29 15.38
CA ASN A 39 -12.74 6.21 16.07
C ASN A 39 -12.11 7.58 16.39
N GLU A 40 -10.85 7.77 16.01
CA GLU A 40 -10.11 8.99 16.28
C GLU A 40 -10.37 10.05 15.19
N SER A 41 -10.64 11.28 15.61
CA SER A 41 -10.83 12.41 14.69
C SER A 41 -9.52 13.15 14.46
N TYR A 42 -9.15 13.35 13.19
CA TYR A 42 -7.98 14.12 12.77
C TYR A 42 -8.20 14.76 11.41
N ALA A 43 -7.29 15.67 11.04
CA ALA A 43 -7.35 16.36 9.77
C ALA A 43 -7.30 15.35 8.60
N GLN A 44 -8.27 15.48 7.70
CA GLN A 44 -8.39 14.66 6.50
C GLN A 44 -7.93 15.52 5.31
N PRO A 45 -6.70 15.33 4.79
CA PRO A 45 -6.19 16.09 3.67
C PRO A 45 -6.89 15.69 2.36
N ALA A 46 -6.74 16.52 1.33
CA ALA A 46 -7.15 16.17 -0.02
C ALA A 46 -6.32 14.99 -0.54
N MET A 47 -6.93 14.17 -1.40
CA MET A 47 -6.24 13.09 -2.09
C MET A 47 -5.21 13.68 -3.07
N PRO A 48 -3.93 13.23 -3.05
CA PRO A 48 -2.99 13.55 -4.12
C PRO A 48 -3.50 13.05 -5.48
N ALA A 49 -3.16 13.73 -6.57
CA ALA A 49 -3.61 13.29 -7.89
C ALA A 49 -2.92 11.98 -8.32
N GLY A 50 -3.68 11.02 -8.85
CA GLY A 50 -3.14 9.81 -9.49
C GLY A 50 -2.74 8.68 -8.53
N VAL A 51 -3.07 8.77 -7.24
CA VAL A 51 -2.71 7.74 -6.24
C VAL A 51 -3.75 6.63 -6.10
N GLU A 52 -4.88 6.70 -6.81
CA GLU A 52 -6.01 5.78 -6.70
C GLU A 52 -5.59 4.33 -6.92
N GLU A 53 -4.75 4.09 -7.93
CA GLU A 53 -4.22 2.75 -8.20
C GLU A 53 -3.32 2.25 -7.07
N GLY A 54 -2.47 3.12 -6.52
CA GLY A 54 -1.58 2.79 -5.40
C GLY A 54 -2.36 2.46 -4.13
N ILE A 55 -3.42 3.21 -3.84
CA ILE A 55 -4.35 2.94 -2.73
C ILE A 55 -4.94 1.52 -2.83
N VAL A 56 -5.37 1.12 -4.02
CA VAL A 56 -5.96 -0.22 -4.25
C VAL A 56 -4.90 -1.32 -4.24
N LYS A 57 -3.70 -1.05 -4.78
CA LYS A 57 -2.57 -2.01 -4.78
C LYS A 57 -1.96 -2.23 -3.40
N GLY A 58 -2.13 -1.28 -2.49
CA GLY A 58 -1.78 -1.43 -1.08
C GLY A 58 -0.77 -0.42 -0.55
N MET A 59 -0.16 0.42 -1.40
CA MET A 59 0.64 1.57 -0.96
C MET A 59 0.83 2.62 -2.06
N TYR A 60 1.09 3.86 -1.63
CA TYR A 60 1.56 4.95 -2.49
C TYR A 60 2.50 5.89 -1.72
N LEU A 61 3.36 6.59 -2.45
CA LEU A 61 4.24 7.61 -1.89
C LEU A 61 3.39 8.84 -1.53
N LEU A 62 3.31 9.14 -0.24
CA LEU A 62 2.51 10.25 0.29
C LEU A 62 3.32 11.55 0.29
N GLU A 63 4.56 11.48 0.77
CA GLU A 63 5.46 12.63 0.87
C GLU A 63 6.86 12.18 0.43
N GLU A 64 7.46 12.92 -0.50
CA GLU A 64 8.82 12.69 -0.99
C GLU A 64 9.74 13.79 -0.45
N ASP A 65 10.89 13.40 0.09
CA ASP A 65 11.89 14.35 0.56
C ASP A 65 13.05 14.49 -0.43
N THR A 66 12.97 15.54 -1.25
CA THR A 66 13.95 15.82 -2.31
C THR A 66 15.11 16.72 -1.86
N LYS A 67 15.17 17.10 -0.58
CA LYS A 67 16.22 17.99 -0.06
C LYS A 67 17.48 17.19 0.25
N GLU A 68 18.66 17.79 0.02
CA GLU A 68 19.93 17.20 0.43
C GLU A 68 19.93 16.83 1.92
N ALA A 69 20.47 15.66 2.23
CA ALA A 69 20.51 15.08 3.56
C ALA A 69 21.79 14.27 3.74
N ALA A 70 22.24 14.08 4.99
CA ALA A 70 23.36 13.18 5.25
C ALA A 70 23.00 11.71 4.96
N HIS A 71 21.77 11.33 5.26
CA HIS A 71 21.21 10.00 5.02
C HIS A 71 19.76 10.10 4.52
N HIS A 72 19.26 9.03 3.91
CA HIS A 72 17.90 8.96 3.40
C HIS A 72 17.24 7.62 3.79
N VAL A 73 16.00 7.68 4.27
CA VAL A 73 15.24 6.50 4.71
C VAL A 73 13.85 6.46 4.08
N GLN A 74 13.19 5.31 4.19
CA GLN A 74 11.83 5.09 3.74
C GLN A 74 10.98 4.76 4.97
N LEU A 75 9.92 5.52 5.22
CA LEU A 75 9.03 5.33 6.35
C LEU A 75 7.66 4.88 5.85
N LEU A 76 7.17 3.77 6.40
CA LEU A 76 5.90 3.15 6.00
C LEU A 76 4.93 3.22 7.18
N GLY A 77 3.70 3.67 6.92
CA GLY A 77 2.65 3.71 7.94
C GLY A 77 1.28 3.34 7.39
N SER A 78 0.40 2.86 8.26
CA SER A 78 -1.01 2.56 7.97
C SER A 78 -1.91 3.02 9.12
N GLY A 79 -3.22 3.10 8.88
CA GLY A 79 -4.19 3.50 9.89
C GLY A 79 -3.82 4.79 10.63
N THR A 80 -4.22 4.91 11.88
CA THR A 80 -3.94 6.12 12.68
C THR A 80 -2.46 6.38 12.93
N ILE A 81 -1.61 5.34 12.86
CA ILE A 81 -0.17 5.43 13.11
C ILE A 81 0.59 6.14 11.99
N LEU A 82 0.07 6.19 10.75
CA LEU A 82 0.72 6.92 9.66
C LEU A 82 0.99 8.40 10.01
N ARG A 83 0.17 9.01 10.87
CA ARG A 83 0.42 10.39 11.35
C ARG A 83 1.69 10.47 12.20
N GLU A 84 1.91 9.51 13.09
CA GLU A 84 3.12 9.44 13.90
C GLU A 84 4.36 9.20 13.04
N VAL A 85 4.20 8.43 11.95
CA VAL A 85 5.25 8.22 10.96
C VAL A 85 5.61 9.53 10.24
N ARG A 86 4.62 10.37 9.92
CA ARG A 86 4.86 11.70 9.34
C ARG A 86 5.54 12.66 10.31
N GLU A 87 5.19 12.61 11.60
CA GLU A 87 5.92 13.40 12.61
C GLU A 87 7.35 12.90 12.79
N ALA A 88 7.58 11.58 12.74
CA ALA A 88 8.93 11.01 12.77
C ALA A 88 9.78 11.46 11.58
N ALA A 89 9.21 11.60 10.38
CA ALA A 89 9.92 12.14 9.21
C ALA A 89 10.43 13.57 9.47
N LYS A 90 9.62 14.41 10.12
CA LYS A 90 10.04 15.78 10.50
C LYS A 90 11.16 15.76 11.52
N ILE A 91 11.03 14.95 12.57
CA ILE A 91 12.07 14.80 13.61
C ILE A 91 13.41 14.35 13.00
N LEU A 92 13.38 13.33 12.13
CA LEU A 92 14.58 12.85 11.43
C LEU A 92 15.25 13.95 10.62
N ARG A 93 14.46 14.77 9.93
CA ARG A 93 14.97 15.87 9.12
C ARG A 93 15.57 16.99 9.99
N ASP A 94 14.82 17.46 10.98
CA ASP A 94 15.13 18.66 11.74
C ASP A 94 16.22 18.43 12.79
N GLU A 95 16.24 17.25 13.43
CA GLU A 95 17.17 16.97 14.53
C GLU A 95 18.40 16.16 14.08
N PHE A 96 18.27 15.37 13.00
CA PHE A 96 19.32 14.41 12.60
C PHE A 96 19.83 14.61 11.17
N ASN A 97 19.29 15.56 10.40
CA ASN A 97 19.61 15.75 8.98
C ASN A 97 19.47 14.45 8.15
N ILE A 98 18.42 13.67 8.44
CA ILE A 98 18.05 12.46 7.72
C ILE A 98 16.77 12.77 6.95
N GLY A 99 16.84 12.70 5.61
CA GLY A 99 15.65 12.82 4.78
C GLY A 99 14.81 11.54 4.81
N ALA A 100 13.51 11.67 4.61
CA ALA A 100 12.60 10.53 4.66
C ALA A 100 11.45 10.65 3.66
N ASP A 101 11.29 9.63 2.83
CA ASP A 101 10.07 9.43 2.06
C ASP A 101 9.03 8.73 2.93
N VAL A 102 7.80 9.24 2.92
CA VAL A 102 6.68 8.67 3.68
C VAL A 102 5.71 7.98 2.74
N TRP A 103 5.45 6.70 3.01
CA TRP A 103 4.52 5.87 2.28
C TRP A 103 3.27 5.61 3.10
N SER A 104 2.10 5.89 2.53
CA SER A 104 0.85 5.37 3.05
C SER A 104 0.68 3.94 2.55
N VAL A 105 0.54 3.01 3.49
CA VAL A 105 0.36 1.58 3.22
C VAL A 105 -1.07 1.19 3.58
N THR A 106 -1.97 1.26 2.61
CA THR A 106 -3.38 0.92 2.78
C THR A 106 -3.61 -0.58 2.95
N SER A 107 -2.69 -1.45 2.48
CA SER A 107 -2.75 -2.89 2.71
C SER A 107 -1.41 -3.61 2.57
N PHE A 108 -0.80 -3.96 3.71
CA PHE A 108 0.33 -4.89 3.74
C PHE A 108 -0.01 -6.28 3.20
N ASN A 109 -1.26 -6.73 3.37
CA ASN A 109 -1.68 -8.06 2.92
C ASN A 109 -1.81 -8.15 1.40
N GLU A 110 -2.29 -7.11 0.72
CA GLU A 110 -2.32 -7.08 -0.75
C GLU A 110 -0.90 -6.99 -1.31
N LEU A 111 -0.03 -6.15 -0.74
CA LEU A 111 1.39 -6.10 -1.14
C LEU A 111 2.10 -7.45 -0.99
N ARG A 112 1.87 -8.14 0.14
CA ARG A 112 2.43 -9.48 0.34
C ARG A 112 1.91 -10.48 -0.70
N ARG A 113 0.62 -10.43 -1.05
CA ARG A 113 0.05 -11.31 -2.08
C ARG A 113 0.68 -11.05 -3.43
N ASP A 114 0.85 -9.78 -3.79
CA ASP A 114 1.50 -9.38 -5.04
C ASP A 114 2.95 -9.85 -5.08
N GLY A 115 3.72 -9.62 -4.01
CA GLY A 115 5.10 -10.09 -3.89
C GLY A 115 5.24 -11.61 -4.04
N LEU A 116 4.38 -12.39 -3.36
CA LEU A 116 4.38 -13.86 -3.48
C LEU A 116 3.97 -14.33 -4.89
N ALA A 117 3.08 -13.60 -5.57
CA ALA A 117 2.71 -13.92 -6.94
C ALA A 117 3.87 -13.65 -7.91
N ALA A 118 4.60 -12.55 -7.73
CA ALA A 118 5.78 -12.21 -8.51
C ALA A 118 6.90 -13.26 -8.33
N GLU A 119 7.19 -13.65 -7.08
CA GLU A 119 8.18 -14.70 -6.76
C GLU A 119 7.81 -16.03 -7.42
N ARG A 120 6.54 -16.45 -7.30
CA ARG A 120 6.06 -17.68 -7.95
C ARG A 120 6.23 -17.64 -9.47
N ILE A 121 5.92 -16.52 -10.11
CA ILE A 121 6.10 -16.37 -11.57
C ILE A 121 7.58 -16.47 -11.94
N GLN A 122 8.48 -15.90 -11.12
CA GLN A 122 9.91 -16.00 -11.32
C GLN A 122 10.40 -17.45 -11.21
N ASP A 123 9.96 -18.20 -10.20
CA ASP A 123 10.32 -19.61 -10.04
C ASP A 123 9.87 -20.46 -11.23
N PHE A 124 8.64 -20.25 -11.73
CA PHE A 124 8.17 -20.93 -12.94
C PHE A 124 9.02 -20.60 -14.18
N ARG A 125 9.51 -19.36 -14.30
CA ARG A 125 10.39 -18.95 -15.40
C ARG A 125 11.80 -19.56 -15.28
N LEU A 126 12.26 -19.85 -14.07
CA LEU A 126 13.56 -20.47 -13.81
C LEU A 126 13.55 -22.01 -13.95
N LEU A 127 12.40 -22.61 -14.25
CA LEU A 127 12.26 -24.04 -14.58
C LEU A 127 11.97 -24.27 -16.09
N PRO A 128 12.82 -23.82 -17.04
CA PRO A 128 12.59 -24.03 -18.47
C PRO A 128 12.69 -25.50 -18.93
N GLY A 129 13.02 -26.46 -18.05
CA GLY A 129 13.27 -27.86 -18.40
C GLY A 129 12.30 -28.92 -17.85
N GLN A 130 11.34 -28.58 -16.99
CA GLN A 130 10.48 -29.59 -16.33
C GLN A 130 9.06 -29.74 -16.89
N LEU A 131 8.69 -28.95 -17.90
CA LEU A 131 7.37 -29.02 -18.54
C LEU A 131 7.26 -30.09 -19.64
N ALA A 132 8.35 -30.80 -19.99
CA ALA A 132 8.35 -31.78 -21.08
C ALA A 132 7.88 -33.19 -20.70
N GLU A 133 7.70 -33.53 -19.42
CA GLU A 133 7.48 -34.93 -18.99
C GLU A 133 6.17 -35.22 -18.21
N ARG A 134 5.21 -34.30 -18.17
CA ARG A 134 3.92 -34.56 -17.48
C ARG A 134 2.65 -34.45 -18.33
N VAL A 135 2.79 -34.52 -19.66
CA VAL A 135 1.67 -34.74 -20.57
C VAL A 135 2.06 -35.81 -21.59
N ILE A 136 2.06 -37.08 -21.15
CA ILE A 136 1.73 -38.26 -21.96
C ILE A 136 0.79 -39.11 -21.11
#